data_AF-A0A422MWP6-F1
#
_entry.id   AF-A0A422MWP6-F1
#
_cell.length_a   1.000
_cell.length_b   1.000
_cell.length_c   1.000
_cell.angle_alpha   90.00
_cell.angle_beta   90.00
_cell.angle_gamma   90.00
#
_symmetry.space_group_name_H-M   'P 1'
#
loop_
_entity.id
_entity.type
_entity.pdbx_description
1 polymer ?
#
loop_
_entity_poly.entity_id
_entity_poly.type
_entity_poly.pdbx_seq_one_letter_code
_entity_poly.pdbx_strand_id
1 'polypeptide(L)'
;ATREELMSHVLTQRRLIRHLHRRVVELEREVSLVSRSSPPRRSGATALSVGLRKIGRVLQAHASGALHLPQEFVAEFLYIQKELAAAASGEAPTPSSGRPAASPPEEGSSVPRRFSPPGSLIQRTQQRLSVIQRDETP
;
A
#
# COMPACT_ATOMS: atom_id res chain seq x y z
N ALA A 1 -34.92 -23.63 29.99
CA ALA A 1 -34.78 -23.98 28.57
C ALA A 1 -35.52 -25.28 28.34
N THR A 2 -36.43 -25.31 27.37
CA THR A 2 -37.15 -26.53 27.01
C THR A 2 -36.26 -27.45 26.16
N ARG A 3 -36.59 -28.75 26.10
CA ARG A 3 -35.86 -29.72 25.27
C ARG A 3 -35.86 -29.31 23.79
N GLU A 4 -36.96 -28.73 23.33
CA GLU A 4 -37.14 -28.27 21.95
C GLU A 4 -36.25 -27.07 21.63
N GLU A 5 -36.16 -26.09 22.54
CA GLU A 5 -35.24 -24.95 22.43
C GLU A 5 -33.79 -25.41 22.33
N LEU A 6 -33.39 -26.38 23.17
CA LEU A 6 -32.03 -26.92 23.15
C LEU A 6 -31.72 -27.61 21.81
N MET A 7 -32.66 -28.40 21.28
CA MET A 7 -32.49 -29.08 20.00
C MET A 7 -32.42 -28.09 18.84
N SER A 8 -33.28 -27.06 18.84
CA SER A 8 -33.22 -25.97 17.86
C SER A 8 -31.87 -25.25 17.89
N HIS A 9 -31.36 -24.98 19.08
CA HIS A 9 -30.07 -24.33 19.26
C HIS A 9 -28.91 -25.17 18.73
N VAL A 10 -28.85 -26.47 19.05
CA VAL A 10 -27.79 -27.38 18.57
C VAL A 10 -27.81 -27.51 17.05
N LEU A 11 -29.00 -27.60 16.43
CA LEU A 11 -29.12 -27.66 14.98
C LEU A 11 -28.65 -26.37 14.31
N THR A 12 -28.97 -25.22 14.91
CA THR A 12 -28.53 -23.90 14.44
C THR A 12 -27.02 -23.77 14.54
N GLN A 13 -26.42 -24.14 15.68
CA GLN A 13 -24.97 -24.16 15.86
C GLN A 13 -24.29 -25.07 14.84
N ARG A 14 -24.81 -26.29 14.61
CA ARG A 14 -24.26 -27.21 13.60
C ARG A 14 -24.31 -26.64 12.19
N ARG A 15 -25.36 -25.91 11.83
CA ARG A 15 -25.45 -25.22 10.53
C ARG A 15 -24.41 -24.11 10.42
N LEU A 16 -24.27 -23.29 11.46
CA LEU A 16 -23.29 -22.21 11.51
C LEU A 16 -21.85 -22.74 11.38
N ILE A 17 -21.50 -23.77 12.16
CA ILE A 17 -20.17 -24.40 12.11
C ILE A 17 -19.85 -24.88 10.68
N ARG A 18 -20.79 -25.57 10.02
CA ARG A 18 -20.58 -26.02 8.63
C ARG A 18 -20.41 -24.85 7.66
N HIS A 19 -21.16 -23.76 7.84
CA HIS A 19 -21.04 -22.58 7.00
C HIS A 19 -19.68 -21.89 7.19
N LEU A 20 -19.26 -21.67 8.44
CA LEU A 20 -17.97 -21.08 8.76
C LEU A 20 -16.81 -21.92 8.24
N HIS A 21 -16.87 -23.24 8.40
CA HIS A 21 -15.84 -24.15 7.88
C HIS A 21 -15.70 -24.04 6.36
N ARG A 22 -16.82 -23.97 5.62
CA ARG A 22 -16.77 -23.76 4.16
C ARG A 22 -16.11 -22.42 3.81
N ARG A 23 -16.45 -21.36 4.55
CA ARG A 23 -15.89 -20.02 4.31
C ARG A 23 -14.39 -19.96 4.60
N VAL A 24 -13.92 -20.61 5.66
CA VAL A 24 -12.49 -20.70 5.98
C VAL A 24 -11.73 -21.40 4.86
N VAL A 25 -12.20 -22.57 4.41
CA VAL A 25 -11.56 -23.31 3.31
C VAL A 25 -11.53 -22.50 2.00
N GLU A 26 -12.58 -21.73 1.71
CA GLU A 26 -12.63 -20.84 0.56
C GLU A 26 -11.58 -19.72 0.66
N LEU A 27 -11.51 -19.05 1.82
CA LEU A 27 -10.53 -17.99 2.07
C LEU A 27 -9.08 -18.53 2.01
N GLU A 28 -8.82 -19.72 2.54
CA GLU A 28 -7.51 -20.36 2.44
C GLU A 28 -7.10 -20.65 1.00
N ARG A 29 -8.06 -21.04 0.14
CA ARG A 29 -7.83 -21.22 -1.30
C ARG A 29 -7.53 -19.88 -1.98
N GLU A 30 -8.30 -18.84 -1.69
CA GLU A 30 -8.07 -17.50 -2.22
C GLU A 30 -6.69 -16.96 -1.83
N VAL A 31 -6.30 -17.08 -0.55
CA VAL A 31 -4.98 -16.67 -0.05
C VAL A 31 -3.86 -17.46 -0.72
N SER A 32 -4.06 -18.76 -0.95
CA SER A 32 -3.08 -19.61 -1.65
C SER A 32 -2.94 -19.20 -3.12
N LEU A 33 -4.03 -18.83 -3.79
CA LEU A 33 -4.02 -18.35 -5.17
C LEU A 33 -3.31 -16.99 -5.29
N VAL A 34 -3.59 -16.05 -4.38
CA VAL A 34 -2.91 -14.75 -4.30
C VAL A 34 -1.41 -14.90 -4.03
N SER A 35 -1.02 -15.92 -3.24
CA SER A 35 0.39 -16.22 -2.96
C SER A 35 1.12 -16.79 -4.20
N ARG A 36 0.41 -17.56 -5.04
CA ARG A 36 0.95 -18.14 -6.28
C ARG A 36 0.93 -17.17 -7.47
N SER A 37 0.10 -16.13 -7.43
CA SER A 37 0.06 -15.07 -8.45
C SER A 37 1.06 -13.95 -8.22
N SER A 38 2.04 -14.12 -7.32
CA SER A 38 3.18 -13.19 -7.25
C SER A 38 4.03 -13.34 -8.52
N PRO A 39 4.08 -12.34 -9.43
CA PRO A 39 5.02 -12.38 -10.52
C PRO A 39 6.45 -12.39 -9.92
N PRO A 40 7.45 -12.91 -10.65
CA PRO A 40 8.81 -12.95 -10.13
C PRO A 40 9.20 -11.55 -9.68
N ARG A 41 9.54 -11.43 -8.39
CA ARG A 41 10.11 -10.23 -7.75
C ARG A 41 11.50 -9.93 -8.34
N ARG A 42 11.55 -9.60 -9.62
CA ARG A 42 12.71 -9.00 -10.27
C ARG A 42 12.26 -7.62 -10.75
N SER A 43 12.82 -6.60 -10.11
CA SER A 43 12.88 -5.21 -10.59
C SER A 43 11.73 -4.27 -10.21
N GLY A 44 11.43 -4.15 -8.91
CA GLY A 44 10.68 -2.98 -8.40
C GLY A 44 11.42 -1.65 -8.63
N ALA A 45 12.76 -1.67 -8.67
CA ALA A 45 13.58 -0.49 -8.92
C ALA A 45 13.43 0.08 -10.35
N THR A 46 13.22 -0.77 -11.36
CA THR A 46 13.03 -0.30 -12.75
C THR A 46 11.62 0.22 -12.99
N ALA A 47 10.60 -0.39 -12.39
CA ALA A 47 9.23 0.11 -12.48
C ALA A 47 9.08 1.47 -11.77
N LEU A 48 9.69 1.64 -10.60
CA LEU A 48 9.72 2.92 -9.87
C LEU A 48 10.47 4.00 -10.65
N SER A 49 11.59 3.68 -11.30
CA SER A 49 12.33 4.65 -12.14
C SER A 49 11.56 5.05 -13.41
N VAL A 50 10.73 4.17 -13.97
CA VAL A 50 9.81 4.53 -15.06
C VAL A 50 8.72 5.48 -14.56
N GLY A 51 8.09 5.19 -13.41
CA GLY A 51 7.08 6.05 -12.81
C GLY A 51 7.60 7.44 -12.47
N LEU A 52 8.78 7.54 -11.86
CA LEU A 52 9.42 8.81 -11.51
C LEU A 52 9.75 9.66 -12.74
N ARG A 53 10.25 9.04 -13.82
CA ARG A 53 10.49 9.75 -15.08
C ARG A 53 9.20 10.31 -15.68
N LYS A 54 8.08 9.59 -15.55
CA LYS A 54 6.77 10.07 -15.99
C LYS A 54 6.32 11.29 -15.18
N ILE A 55 6.47 11.24 -13.85
CA ILE A 55 6.16 12.38 -12.97
C ILE A 55 7.01 13.60 -13.34
N GLY A 56 8.31 13.41 -13.57
CA GLY A 56 9.21 14.49 -14.01
C GLY A 56 8.74 15.16 -15.31
N ARG A 57 8.32 14.38 -16.31
CA ARG A 57 7.76 14.92 -17.56
C ARG A 57 6.47 15.71 -17.36
N VAL A 58 5.58 15.22 -16.47
CA VAL A 58 4.31 15.88 -16.15
C VAL A 58 4.55 17.23 -15.45
N LEU A 59 5.46 17.28 -14.48
CA LEU A 59 5.86 18.51 -13.82
C LEU A 59 6.56 19.48 -14.78
N GLN A 60 7.39 18.98 -15.69
CA GLN A 60 8.05 19.79 -16.71
C GLN A 60 7.04 20.40 -17.70
N ALA A 61 6.09 19.60 -18.18
CA ALA A 61 5.00 20.08 -19.04
C ALA A 61 4.14 21.11 -18.32
N HIS A 62 3.96 20.98 -17.00
CA HIS A 62 3.28 21.97 -16.21
C HIS A 62 4.06 23.28 -16.07
N ALA A 63 5.35 23.21 -15.75
CA ALA A 63 6.22 24.37 -15.64
C ALA A 63 6.35 25.13 -16.97
N SER A 64 6.29 24.42 -18.11
CA SER A 64 6.30 25.05 -19.44
C SER A 64 4.93 25.56 -19.90
N GLY A 65 3.89 25.42 -19.08
CA GLY A 65 2.52 25.80 -19.43
C GLY A 65 1.83 24.89 -20.46
N ALA A 66 2.46 23.77 -20.84
CA ALA A 66 1.89 22.81 -21.78
C ALA A 66 0.79 21.93 -21.15
N LEU A 67 0.75 21.87 -19.82
CA LEU A 67 -0.22 21.12 -19.04
C LEU A 67 -0.65 21.94 -17.82
N HIS A 68 -1.93 22.24 -17.66
CA HIS A 68 -2.39 22.89 -16.43
C HIS A 68 -2.74 21.83 -15.39
N LEU A 69 -1.96 21.77 -14.31
CA LEU A 69 -2.22 20.90 -13.18
C LEU A 69 -2.75 21.73 -12.02
N PRO A 70 -3.77 21.23 -11.29
CA PRO A 70 -4.14 21.81 -10.02
C PRO A 70 -2.96 21.76 -9.02
N GLN A 71 -2.85 22.79 -8.19
CA GLN A 71 -1.72 23.00 -7.29
C GLN A 71 -1.50 21.82 -6.33
N GLU A 72 -2.59 21.16 -5.91
CA GLU A 72 -2.55 19.98 -5.06
C GLU A 72 -1.78 18.82 -5.69
N PHE A 73 -1.89 18.61 -7.00
CA PHE A 73 -1.16 17.55 -7.70
C PHE A 73 0.31 17.88 -7.85
N VAL A 74 0.65 19.15 -8.06
CA VAL A 74 2.03 19.61 -8.15
C VAL A 74 2.75 19.36 -6.81
N ALA A 75 2.10 19.74 -5.70
CA ALA A 75 2.62 19.51 -4.36
C ALA A 75 2.80 18.02 -4.05
N GLU A 76 1.81 17.18 -4.41
CA GLU A 76 1.86 15.73 -4.20
C GLU A 76 3.02 15.09 -5.01
N PHE A 77 3.18 15.47 -6.28
CA PHE A 77 4.26 14.96 -7.12
C PHE A 77 5.65 15.36 -6.61
N LEU A 78 5.82 16.60 -6.15
CA LEU A 78 7.07 17.05 -5.55
C LEU A 78 7.37 16.33 -4.23
N TYR A 79 6.34 16.09 -3.40
CA TYR A 79 6.48 15.33 -2.16
C TYR A 79 6.94 13.89 -2.43
N ILE A 80 6.32 13.21 -3.41
CA ILE A 80 6.71 11.85 -3.81
C ILE A 80 8.16 11.80 -4.29
N GLN A 81 8.60 12.79 -5.09
CA GLN A 81 10.00 12.86 -5.55
C GLN A 81 10.96 13.04 -4.37
N LYS A 82 10.62 13.88 -3.38
CA LYS A 82 11.47 14.15 -2.20
C LYS A 82 11.56 12.94 -1.28
N GLU A 83 10.43 12.32 -0.94
CA GLU A 83 10.38 11.09 -0.11
C GLU A 83 11.21 9.97 -0.74
N LEU A 84 11.09 9.78 -2.06
CA LEU A 84 11.82 8.73 -2.76
C LEU A 84 13.31 9.04 -2.90
N ALA A 85 13.69 10.32 -3.04
CA ALA A 85 15.09 10.73 -3.00
C ALA A 85 15.71 10.48 -1.61
N ALA A 86 15.00 10.80 -0.53
CA ALA A 86 15.44 10.52 0.83
C ALA A 86 15.58 9.01 1.08
N ALA A 87 14.60 8.22 0.63
CA ALA A 87 14.64 6.76 0.73
C ALA A 87 15.78 6.12 -0.10
N ALA A 88 16.15 6.70 -1.24
CA ALA A 88 17.27 6.25 -2.06
C ALA A 88 18.63 6.66 -1.48
N SER A 89 18.70 7.78 -0.76
CA SER A 89 19.94 8.29 -0.15
C SER A 89 20.32 7.59 1.15
N GLY A 90 19.46 6.75 1.73
CA GLY A 90 19.75 6.01 2.96
C GLY A 90 19.91 6.87 4.22
N GLU A 91 19.68 8.19 4.14
CA GLU A 91 19.62 9.05 5.32
C GLU A 91 18.26 8.86 5.98
N ALA A 92 18.26 8.16 7.12
CA ALA A 92 17.15 8.19 8.05
C ALA A 92 16.84 9.67 8.39
N PRO A 93 15.57 10.10 8.34
CA PRO A 93 15.22 11.47 8.70
C PRO A 93 15.54 11.67 10.17
N THR A 94 16.64 12.35 10.47
CA THR A 94 16.88 12.89 11.81
C THR A 94 15.92 14.05 12.02
N PRO A 95 14.96 13.97 12.96
CA PRO A 95 14.28 15.17 13.40
C PRO A 95 15.32 16.07 14.07
N SER A 96 15.60 17.20 13.44
CA SER A 96 16.30 18.33 14.03
C SER A 96 15.50 18.81 15.25
N SER A 97 15.85 18.30 16.43
CA SER A 97 15.46 18.86 17.72
C SER A 97 16.73 19.30 18.44
N GLY A 98 16.73 20.54 18.92
CA GLY A 98 17.87 21.22 19.51
C GLY A 98 18.52 20.46 20.68
N ARG A 99 19.85 20.38 20.60
CA ARG A 99 20.89 20.07 21.60
C ARG A 99 20.67 20.83 22.95
N PRO A 100 21.22 20.45 24.16
CA PRO A 100 22.47 19.70 24.41
C PRO A 100 22.52 18.57 25.46
N ALA A 101 23.53 17.71 25.22
CA ALA A 101 24.49 17.11 26.18
C ALA A 101 24.06 15.98 27.13
N ALA A 102 24.44 14.74 26.77
CA ALA A 102 25.30 13.83 27.56
C ALA A 102 25.60 12.54 26.75
N SER A 103 26.76 11.95 26.97
CA SER A 103 27.43 10.86 26.23
C SER A 103 26.83 9.43 26.47
N PRO A 104 27.27 8.38 25.72
CA PRO A 104 26.57 7.10 25.39
C PRO A 104 26.99 5.90 26.32
N PRO A 105 26.58 4.59 26.19
CA PRO A 105 26.52 3.73 24.98
C PRO A 105 25.39 2.66 24.84
N GLU A 106 25.15 2.31 23.57
CA GLU A 106 24.90 0.96 22.98
C GLU A 106 23.65 0.10 23.27
N GLU A 107 23.43 -0.78 22.28
CA GLU A 107 22.46 -1.88 22.14
C GLU A 107 21.03 -1.46 21.73
N GLY A 108 20.50 -1.77 20.54
CA GLY A 108 20.80 -2.85 19.61
C GLY A 108 19.46 -3.47 19.19
N SER A 109 18.83 -2.97 18.11
CA SER A 109 17.79 -3.72 17.37
C SER A 109 17.41 -2.97 16.09
N SER A 110 18.26 -3.08 15.08
CA SER A 110 17.98 -2.63 13.71
C SER A 110 17.08 -3.64 13.00
N VAL A 111 15.79 -3.66 13.34
CA VAL A 111 14.77 -4.30 12.49
C VAL A 111 14.28 -3.25 11.48
N PRO A 112 14.51 -3.44 10.16
CA PRO A 112 13.92 -2.56 9.16
C PRO A 112 12.41 -2.81 9.19
N ARG A 113 11.64 -1.93 9.83
CA ARG A 113 10.19 -1.91 9.71
C ARG A 113 9.88 -1.60 8.25
N ARG A 114 9.62 -2.66 7.48
CA ARG A 114 9.05 -2.57 6.13
C ARG A 114 7.70 -1.87 6.26
N PHE A 115 7.70 -0.56 6.10
CA PHE A 115 6.48 0.21 5.89
C PHE A 115 5.94 -0.17 4.51
N SER A 116 5.09 -1.18 4.51
CA SER A 116 4.21 -1.44 3.38
C SER A 116 3.11 -0.38 3.47
N PRO A 117 2.93 0.47 2.46
CA PRO A 117 1.81 1.41 2.47
C PRO A 117 0.51 0.60 2.65
N PRO A 118 -0.46 1.12 3.42
CA PRO A 118 -1.70 0.40 3.68
C PRO A 118 -2.34 0.01 2.34
N GLY A 119 -2.78 -1.25 2.22
CA GLY A 119 -3.29 -1.80 0.96
C GLY A 119 -4.44 -0.97 0.36
N SER A 120 -5.15 -0.21 1.21
CA SER A 120 -6.17 0.75 0.81
C SER A 120 -5.65 1.88 -0.09
N LEU A 121 -4.40 2.33 0.11
CA LEU A 121 -3.77 3.37 -0.72
C LEU A 121 -3.50 2.84 -2.12
N ILE A 122 -2.96 1.62 -2.22
CA ILE A 122 -2.66 0.93 -3.48
C ILE A 122 -3.96 0.65 -4.25
N GLN A 123 -4.99 0.17 -3.57
CA GLN A 123 -6.28 -0.16 -4.18
C GLN A 123 -6.99 1.10 -4.69
N ARG A 124 -6.94 2.21 -3.93
CA ARG A 124 -7.47 3.51 -4.35
C ARG A 124 -6.74 4.06 -5.58
N THR A 125 -5.41 3.93 -5.65
CA THR A 125 -4.64 4.39 -6.82
C THR A 125 -4.94 3.56 -8.06
N GLN A 126 -5.03 2.22 -7.93
CA GLN A 126 -5.38 1.36 -9.07
C GLN A 126 -6.78 1.65 -9.63
N GLN A 127 -7.77 1.87 -8.76
CA GLN A 127 -9.13 2.24 -9.19
C GLN A 127 -9.14 3.56 -9.98
N ARG A 128 -8.40 4.57 -9.53
CA ARG A 128 -8.37 5.88 -10.21
C ARG A 128 -7.69 5.81 -11.58
N LEU A 129 -6.63 5.01 -11.72
CA LEU A 129 -5.98 4.79 -13.01
C LEU A 129 -6.89 4.09 -14.03
N SER A 130 -7.76 3.18 -13.57
CA SER A 130 -8.71 2.49 -14.46
C SER A 130 -9.88 3.37 -14.95
N VAL A 131 -10.22 4.43 -14.22
CA VAL A 131 -11.23 5.42 -14.66
C VAL A 131 -10.64 6.32 -15.75
N ILE A 132 -9.39 6.76 -15.58
CA ILE A 132 -8.69 7.62 -16.56
C ILE A 132 -8.51 6.90 -17.92
N GLN A 133 -8.32 5.57 -17.92
CA GLN A 133 -8.23 4.79 -19.17
C GLN A 133 -9.56 4.61 -19.91
N ARG A 134 -10.72 4.86 -19.27
CA ARG A 134 -12.03 4.75 -19.93
C ARG A 134 -12.50 6.05 -20.58
N ASP A 135 -11.86 7.18 -20.29
CA ASP A 135 -12.15 8.48 -20.91
C ASP A 135 -11.30 8.74 -22.18
N GLU A 136 -10.37 7.83 -22.55
CA GLU A 136 -9.51 7.93 -23.74
C GLU A 136 -9.90 6.94 -24.86
N THR A 137 -11.17 6.63 -25.04
CA THR A 137 -11.66 5.94 -26.24
C THR A 137 -12.83 6.70 -26.86
N PRO A 138 -12.64 7.36 -28.03
CA PRO A 138 -13.75 7.92 -28.81
C PRO A 138 -14.68 6.83 -29.37
#